data_AF-U4UW96-F1
#
_entry.id   AF-U4UW96-F1
#
_cell.length_a   1.000
_cell.length_b   1.000
_cell.length_c   1.000
_cell.angle_alpha   90.00
_cell.angle_beta   90.00
_cell.angle_gamma   90.00
#
_symmetry.space_group_name_H-M   'P 1'
#
loop_
_entity.id
_entity.type
_entity.pdbx_description
1 polymer ?
#
loop_
_entity_poly.entity_id
_entity_poly.type
_entity_poly.pdbx_seq_one_letter_code
_entity_poly.pdbx_strand_id
1 'polypeptide(L)'
;MSPISLQSLKEVLVKIPEAVRLRDTVSLQCNYDLEGETLYTVKWYKGSNEFYRFIPKEHPDSKVFPLPGIYVDLEAVNRKDTYR
;
A
#
# COMPACT_ATOMS: atom_id res chain seq x y z
N MET A 1 11.74 27.82 22.39
CA MET A 1 11.19 27.53 21.05
C MET A 1 11.81 26.23 20.59
N SER A 2 11.04 25.14 20.57
CA SER A 2 11.50 23.86 20.02
C SER A 2 11.54 23.98 18.48
N PRO A 3 12.56 23.45 17.78
CA PRO A 3 12.57 23.49 16.33
C PRO A 3 11.35 22.76 15.77
N ILE A 4 10.69 23.36 14.78
CA ILE A 4 9.58 22.74 14.05
C ILE A 4 10.18 21.59 13.25
N SER A 5 10.01 20.37 13.76
CA SER A 5 10.27 19.16 12.97
C SER A 5 9.19 19.08 11.89
N LEU A 6 9.57 19.21 10.62
CA LEU A 6 8.70 18.86 9.49
C LEU A 6 8.49 17.35 9.53
N GLN A 7 7.34 16.90 10.03
CA GLN A 7 6.91 15.51 10.02
C GLN A 7 6.53 15.15 8.59
N SER A 8 7.12 14.08 8.05
CA SER A 8 6.89 13.66 6.67
C SER A 8 7.07 12.15 6.54
N LEU A 9 6.57 11.59 5.44
CA LEU A 9 6.71 10.16 5.14
C LEU A 9 8.18 9.73 5.16
N LYS A 10 8.52 8.79 6.06
CA LYS A 10 9.88 8.21 6.17
C LYS A 10 9.86 6.69 6.07
N GLU A 11 11.05 6.13 5.90
CA GLU A 11 11.29 4.67 5.92
C GLU A 11 10.41 3.87 4.97
N VAL A 12 10.12 4.44 3.78
CA VAL A 12 9.32 3.78 2.76
C VAL A 12 10.05 2.55 2.24
N LEU A 13 9.57 1.37 2.64
CA LEU A 13 10.16 0.08 2.29
C LEU A 13 9.11 -0.81 1.64
N VAL A 14 9.41 -1.20 0.40
CA VAL A 14 8.63 -2.17 -0.35
C VAL A 14 9.25 -3.56 -0.20
N LYS A 15 8.47 -4.53 0.30
CA LYS A 15 8.86 -5.94 0.39
C LYS A 15 8.02 -6.76 -0.58
N ILE A 16 8.70 -7.35 -1.56
CA ILE A 16 8.11 -8.20 -2.61
C ILE A 16 9.04 -9.40 -2.80
N PRO A 17 8.53 -10.64 -2.96
CA PRO A 17 9.35 -11.79 -3.31
C PRO A 17 10.05 -11.58 -4.66
N GLU A 18 11.32 -11.98 -4.77
CA GLU A 18 12.10 -11.87 -6.02
C GLU A 18 11.49 -12.69 -7.16
N ALA A 19 11.01 -13.88 -6.84
CA ALA A 19 10.33 -14.76 -7.77
C ALA A 19 9.25 -15.57 -7.04
N VAL A 20 8.17 -15.87 -7.76
CA VAL A 20 7.05 -16.69 -7.29
C VAL A 20 6.65 -17.69 -8.36
N ARG A 21 6.07 -18.83 -7.96
CA ARG A 21 5.59 -19.80 -8.93
C ARG A 21 4.31 -19.29 -9.59
N LEU A 22 4.09 -19.73 -10.82
CA LEU A 22 2.89 -19.38 -11.56
C LEU A 22 1.65 -19.85 -10.77
N ARG A 23 0.65 -18.97 -10.62
CA ARG A 23 -0.61 -19.16 -9.87
C ARG A 23 -0.50 -19.14 -8.35
N ASP A 24 0.68 -18.88 -7.78
CA ASP A 24 0.80 -18.67 -6.34
C ASP A 24 0.28 -17.29 -5.94
N THR A 25 -0.28 -17.19 -4.74
CA THR A 25 -0.62 -15.93 -4.10
C THR A 25 0.64 -15.29 -3.52
N VAL A 26 0.77 -13.97 -3.70
CA VAL A 26 1.91 -13.20 -3.19
C VAL A 26 1.44 -12.07 -2.30
N SER A 27 2.23 -11.74 -1.27
CA SER A 27 2.01 -10.54 -0.46
C SER A 27 2.94 -9.43 -0.92
N LEU A 28 2.36 -8.31 -1.34
CA LEU A 28 3.08 -7.06 -1.59
C LEU A 28 2.92 -6.19 -0.35
N GLN A 29 4.03 -5.81 0.28
CA GLN A 29 4.00 -5.00 1.49
C GLN A 29 4.68 -3.66 1.25
N CYS A 30 4.01 -2.58 1.64
CA CYS A 30 4.56 -1.23 1.69
C CYS A 30 4.56 -0.81 3.16
N ASN A 31 5.75 -0.73 3.76
CA ASN A 31 5.92 -0.22 5.12
C ASN A 31 6.37 1.23 5.01
N TYR A 32 5.85 2.08 5.88
CA TYR A 32 6.19 3.49 5.93
C TYR A 32 5.90 4.03 7.33
N ASP A 33 6.64 5.06 7.73
CA ASP A 33 6.38 5.85 8.92
C ASP A 33 5.75 7.18 8.51
N LEU A 34 4.57 7.48 9.05
CA LEU A 34 3.85 8.73 8.79
C LEU A 34 4.27 9.87 9.73
N GLU A 35 5.05 9.58 10.78
CA GLU A 35 5.50 10.55 11.79
C GLU A 35 4.37 11.42 12.38
N GLY A 36 3.15 10.88 12.49
CA GLY A 36 1.98 11.60 13.01
C GLY A 36 1.08 12.24 11.95
N GLU A 37 1.46 12.18 10.66
CA GLU A 37 0.65 12.69 9.55
C GLU A 37 -0.36 11.66 9.01
N THR A 38 -1.28 12.12 8.14
CA THR A 38 -2.22 11.22 7.45
C THR A 38 -1.67 10.76 6.11
N LEU A 39 -1.73 9.46 5.84
CA LEU A 39 -1.43 8.91 4.52
C LEU A 39 -2.37 9.50 3.45
N TYR A 40 -1.79 9.96 2.34
CA TYR A 40 -2.57 10.44 1.20
C TYR A 40 -3.08 9.28 0.34
N THR A 41 -2.20 8.41 -0.15
CA THR A 41 -2.57 7.25 -0.96
C THR A 41 -1.45 6.21 -1.02
N VAL A 42 -1.82 4.94 -1.17
CA VAL A 42 -0.92 3.86 -1.62
C VAL A 42 -1.46 3.34 -2.95
N LYS A 43 -0.59 3.18 -3.94
CA LYS A 43 -0.94 2.65 -5.27
C LYS A 43 0.04 1.57 -5.67
N TRP A 44 -0.48 0.47 -6.21
CA TRP A 44 0.33 -0.58 -6.81
C TRP A 44 0.18 -0.59 -8.32
N TYR A 45 1.33 -0.71 -9.01
CA TYR A 45 1.43 -0.72 -10.46
C TYR A 45 2.18 -1.97 -10.94
N LYS A 46 1.77 -2.51 -12.09
CA LYS A 46 2.58 -3.44 -12.89
C LYS A 46 2.90 -2.76 -14.22
N GLY A 47 4.16 -2.37 -14.40
CA GLY A 47 4.54 -1.46 -15.48
C GLY A 47 3.81 -0.13 -15.32
N SER A 48 3.08 0.31 -16.34
CA SER A 48 2.28 1.55 -16.32
C SER A 48 0.85 1.37 -15.83
N ASN A 49 0.40 0.14 -15.56
CA ASN A 49 -0.99 -0.14 -15.21
C ASN A 49 -1.16 -0.21 -13.70
N GLU A 50 -2.00 0.67 -13.16
CA GLU A 50 -2.46 0.60 -11.79
C GLU A 50 -3.39 -0.60 -11.63
N PHE A 51 -3.22 -1.39 -10.56
CA PHE A 51 -4.10 -2.52 -10.27
C PHE A 51 -4.72 -2.46 -8.86
N TYR A 52 -4.17 -1.64 -7.97
CA TYR A 52 -4.74 -1.41 -6.63
C TYR A 52 -4.45 0.01 -6.14
N ARG A 53 -5.41 0.58 -5.40
CA ARG A 53 -5.28 1.85 -4.69
C ARG A 53 -5.94 1.78 -3.32
N PHE A 54 -5.28 2.36 -2.34
CA PHE A 54 -5.81 2.68 -1.02
C PHE A 54 -5.75 4.18 -0.78
N ILE A 55 -6.86 4.78 -0.35
CA ILE A 55 -7.00 6.18 0.07
C ILE A 55 -7.81 6.18 1.38
N PRO A 56 -7.17 6.38 2.55
CA PRO A 56 -7.85 6.32 3.85
C PRO A 56 -9.04 7.28 4.01
N LYS A 57 -9.07 8.36 3.22
CA LYS A 57 -10.09 9.40 3.30
C LYS A 57 -11.30 9.17 2.39
N GLU A 58 -11.32 8.08 1.60
CA GLU A 58 -12.42 7.75 0.69
C GLU A 58 -13.30 6.60 1.23
N HIS A 59 -14.51 6.48 0.70
CA HIS A 59 -15.39 5.33 0.95
C HIS A 59 -15.96 4.81 -0.39
N PRO A 60 -15.65 3.56 -0.81
CA PRO A 60 -14.71 2.64 -0.16
C PRO A 60 -13.27 3.18 -0.17
N ASP A 61 -12.49 2.85 0.85
CA ASP A 61 -11.09 3.28 1.02
C ASP A 61 -10.14 2.58 0.04
N SER A 62 -10.60 1.49 -0.58
CA SER A 62 -9.81 0.62 -1.43
C SER A 62 -10.48 0.46 -2.80
N LYS A 63 -9.67 0.48 -3.86
CA LYS A 63 -10.13 0.33 -5.23
C LYS A 63 -9.22 -0.62 -6.01
N VAL A 64 -9.83 -1.60 -6.67
CA VAL A 64 -9.15 -2.54 -7.58
C VAL A 64 -9.38 -2.09 -9.01
N PHE A 65 -8.30 -2.06 -9.79
CA PHE A 65 -8.36 -1.82 -11.23
C PHE A 65 -8.06 -3.14 -11.94
N PRO A 66 -9.01 -3.69 -12.73
CA PRO A 66 -8.80 -4.98 -13.38
C PRO A 66 -7.58 -4.96 -14.30
N LEU A 67 -6.66 -5.91 -14.09
CA LEU A 67 -5.49 -6.11 -14.93
C LEU A 67 -5.36 -7.60 -15.24
N PRO A 68 -5.34 -8.02 -16.52
CA PRO A 68 -5.30 -9.44 -16.87
C PRO A 68 -4.15 -10.20 -16.19
N GLY A 69 -4.49 -11.30 -15.52
CA GLY A 69 -3.54 -12.13 -14.78
C GLY A 69 -3.19 -11.65 -13.37
N ILE A 70 -3.76 -10.53 -12.90
CA ILE A 70 -3.68 -10.10 -11.51
C ILE A 70 -5.05 -10.17 -10.86
N TYR A 71 -5.10 -10.82 -9.69
CA TYR A 71 -6.26 -10.88 -8.83
C TYR A 71 -5.86 -10.33 -7.46
N VAL A 72 -6.57 -9.32 -6.98
CA VAL A 72 -6.32 -8.68 -5.69
C VAL A 72 -7.28 -9.26 -4.66
N ASP A 73 -6.74 -9.80 -3.57
CA ASP A 73 -7.51 -10.27 -2.41
C ASP A 73 -7.67 -9.13 -1.40
N LEU A 74 -8.87 -8.54 -1.32
CA LEU A 74 -9.17 -7.41 -0.43
C LEU A 74 -9.28 -7.83 1.05
N GLU A 75 -9.62 -9.09 1.35
CA GLU A 75 -9.72 -9.60 2.72
C GLU A 75 -8.35 -9.75 3.39
N ALA A 76 -7.31 -9.95 2.57
CA ALA A 76 -5.93 -9.98 3.03
C ALA A 76 -5.34 -8.58 3.29
N VAL A 77 -5.86 -7.54 2.64
CA VAL A 77 -5.31 -6.17 2.68
C VAL A 77 -5.69 -5.44 3.97
N ASN A 78 -6.93 -5.60 4.44
CA ASN A 78 -7.44 -4.89 5.63
C ASN A 78 -6.88 -5.41 6.97
N ARG A 79 -6.07 -6.48 6.98
CA ARG A 79 -5.62 -7.13 8.22
C ARG A 79 -4.45 -6.41 8.92
N LYS A 80 -3.86 -5.38 8.31
CA LYS A 80 -2.65 -4.73 8.84
C LYS A 80 -2.79 -3.26 9.22
N ASP A 81 -3.94 -2.64 9.02
CA ASP A 81 -4.16 -1.22 9.33
C ASP A 81 -4.60 -0.98 10.79
N THR A 82 -4.09 -1.78 11.73
CA THR A 82 -4.23 -1.46 13.16
C THR A 82 -3.18 -0.42 13.53
N TYR A 83 -3.58 0.84 13.44
CA TYR A 83 -2.82 1.98 13.96
C TYR A 83 -2.44 1.70 15.43
N ARG A 84 -1.14 1.74 15.75
CA ARG A 84 -0.64 1.96 17.10
C ARG A 84 0.12 3.28 17.09
#